data_AF-A0A847Q232-F1
#
_entry.id   AF-A0A847Q232-F1
#
_cell.length_a   1.000
_cell.length_b   1.000
_cell.length_c   1.000
_cell.angle_alpha   90.00
_cell.angle_beta   90.00
_cell.angle_gamma   90.00
#
_symmetry.space_group_name_H-M   'P 1'
#
loop_
_entity.id
_entity.type
_entity.pdbx_description
1 polymer ?
#
loop_
_entity_poly.entity_id
_entity_poly.type
_entity_poly.pdbx_seq_one_letter_code
_entity_poly.pdbx_strand_id
1 'polypeptide(L)'
;MGRDCLVSFEGRQYEVPARHCQGTVTVRGCPGEVKIYSGDLSLLRTYPRSTACRILLDRTIEDFEGDDRVIAPTPLGRLGREIVLPRSWEWDEPRRPIDAYQELIGSTL
;
A
#
# COMPACT_ATOMS: atom_id res chain seq x y z
N MET A 1 8.11 13.63 2.83
CA MET A 1 7.14 12.61 2.40
C MET A 1 5.96 13.30 1.73
N GLY A 2 5.30 12.67 0.77
CA GLY A 2 4.13 13.25 0.11
C GLY A 2 2.89 13.30 1.01
N ARG A 3 1.84 14.02 0.58
CA ARG A 3 0.53 14.03 1.26
C ARG A 3 -0.23 12.70 1.10
N ASP A 4 0.19 11.91 0.11
CA ASP A 4 -0.32 10.58 -0.27
C ASP A 4 0.20 9.45 0.63
N CYS A 5 0.92 9.81 1.68
CA CYS A 5 1.60 8.89 2.57
C CYS A 5 2.69 8.02 1.95
N LEU A 6 3.31 8.49 0.86
CA LEU A 6 4.39 7.78 0.17
C LEU A 6 5.74 8.46 0.33
N VAL A 7 6.80 7.65 0.37
CA VAL A 7 8.19 8.09 0.26
C VAL A 7 8.89 7.41 -0.91
N SER A 8 9.60 8.20 -1.71
CA SER A 8 10.33 7.71 -2.87
C SER A 8 11.77 7.36 -2.52
N PHE A 9 12.23 6.16 -2.90
CA PHE A 9 13.62 5.72 -2.77
C PHE A 9 13.96 4.70 -3.86
N GLU A 10 15.10 4.88 -4.55
CA GLU A 10 15.57 3.99 -5.62
C GLU A 10 14.51 3.71 -6.72
N GLY A 11 13.78 4.75 -7.13
CA GLY A 11 12.75 4.64 -8.18
C GLY A 11 11.49 3.88 -7.78
N ARG A 12 11.31 3.60 -6.49
CA ARG A 12 10.12 2.98 -5.89
C ARG A 12 9.49 3.90 -4.87
N GLN A 13 8.21 3.70 -4.60
CA GLN A 13 7.46 4.37 -3.55
C GLN A 13 7.07 3.36 -2.49
N TYR A 14 7.21 3.75 -1.23
CA TYR A 14 6.90 2.93 -0.07
C TYR A 14 5.88 3.65 0.78
N GLU A 15 4.87 2.91 1.23
CA GLU A 15 3.86 3.42 2.15
C GLU A 15 4.45 3.68 3.54
N VAL A 16 4.03 4.79 4.13
CA VAL A 16 4.36 5.19 5.50
C VAL A 16 3.06 5.34 6.26
N PRO A 17 2.98 4.89 7.53
CA PRO A 17 1.75 5.04 8.32
C PRO A 17 1.23 6.48 8.34
N ALA A 18 -0.08 6.64 8.12
CA ALA A 18 -0.74 7.94 7.95
C ALA A 18 -0.49 8.92 9.10
N ARG A 19 -0.29 8.43 10.33
CA ARG A 19 0.10 9.26 11.48
C ARG A 19 1.35 10.11 11.24
N HIS A 20 2.22 9.73 10.29
CA HIS A 20 3.43 10.46 9.90
C HIS A 20 3.27 11.31 8.63
N CYS A 21 2.04 11.49 8.15
CA CYS A 21 1.74 12.31 6.99
C CYS A 21 2.32 13.73 7.15
N GLN A 22 2.94 14.22 6.07
CA GLN A 22 3.67 15.50 6.03
C GLN A 22 4.83 15.62 7.05
N GLY A 23 5.20 14.53 7.72
CA GLY A 23 6.37 14.46 8.57
C GLY A 23 7.66 14.18 7.82
N THR A 24 8.77 14.28 8.54
CA THR A 24 10.08 13.83 8.09
C THR A 24 10.29 12.37 8.47
N VAL A 25 10.68 11.56 7.50
CA VAL A 25 11.08 10.16 7.69
C VAL A 25 12.48 9.95 7.14
N THR A 26 13.22 9.04 7.75
CA THR A 26 14.52 8.60 7.26
C THR A 26 14.37 7.26 6.57
N VAL A 27 14.88 7.15 5.34
CA VAL A 27 14.89 5.90 4.58
C VAL A 27 16.31 5.35 4.55
N ARG A 28 16.47 4.07 4.87
CA ARG A 28 17.76 3.35 4.80
C ARG A 28 17.64 2.14 3.89
N GLY A 29 18.49 2.09 2.86
CA GLY A 29 18.66 0.89 2.04
C GLY A 29 19.64 -0.07 2.72
N CYS A 30 19.17 -1.26 3.07
CA CYS A 30 19.97 -2.38 3.55
C CYS A 30 20.10 -3.45 2.44
N PRO A 31 20.98 -4.45 2.59
CA PRO A 31 20.93 -5.63 1.74
C PRO A 31 19.56 -6.31 1.86
N GLY A 32 18.85 -6.49 0.75
CA GLY A 32 17.54 -7.15 0.69
C GLY A 32 16.35 -6.33 1.19
N GLU A 33 16.57 -5.24 1.92
CA GLU A 33 15.50 -4.51 2.61
C GLU A 33 15.63 -2.99 2.49
N VAL A 34 14.51 -2.30 2.59
CA VAL A 34 14.41 -0.86 2.80
C VAL A 34 13.71 -0.62 4.13
N LYS A 35 14.35 0.14 5.02
CA LYS A 35 13.82 0.46 6.36
C LYS A 35 13.44 1.92 6.43
N ILE A 36 12.23 2.18 6.93
CA ILE A 36 11.68 3.51 7.11
C ILE A 36 11.62 3.81 8.60
N TYR A 37 12.21 4.92 9.01
CA TYR A 37 12.25 5.41 10.37
C TYR A 37 11.54 6.75 10.47
N SER A 38 10.91 7.04 11.61
CA SER A 38 10.41 8.39 11.92
C SER A 38 11.56 9.35 12.22
N GLY A 39 11.24 10.64 12.37
CA GLY A 39 12.23 11.67 12.68
C GLY A 39 12.99 11.45 14.00
N ASP A 40 12.41 10.71 14.94
CA ASP A 40 13.02 10.27 16.20
C ASP A 40 13.81 8.95 16.10
N LEU A 41 14.00 8.42 14.87
CA LEU A 41 14.67 7.16 14.58
C LEU A 41 13.97 5.88 15.08
N SER A 42 12.68 5.97 15.43
CA SER A 42 11.86 4.78 15.66
C SER A 42 11.56 4.06 14.34
N LEU A 43 11.75 2.73 14.29
CA LEU A 43 11.47 1.94 13.07
C LEU A 43 9.96 1.91 12.81
N LEU A 44 9.56 2.38 11.63
CA LEU A 44 8.16 2.40 11.20
C LEU A 44 7.81 1.15 10.41
N ARG A 45 8.61 0.84 9.38
CA ARG A 45 8.36 -0.26 8.44
C ARG A 45 9.64 -0.79 7.80
N THR A 46 9.54 -2.03 7.34
CA THR A 46 10.55 -2.71 6.53
C THR A 46 9.88 -3.22 5.27
N TYR A 47 10.47 -2.95 4.12
CA TYR A 47 10.01 -3.40 2.81
C TYR A 47 11.09 -4.23 2.11
N PRO A 48 10.73 -5.19 1.26
CA PRO A 48 11.69 -5.85 0.38
C PRO A 48 12.32 -4.83 -0.59
N ARG A 49 13.63 -4.93 -0.80
CA ARG A 49 14.37 -4.11 -1.79
C ARG A 49 14.40 -4.81 -3.14
N SER A 50 14.60 -4.03 -4.21
CA SER A 50 14.77 -4.55 -5.58
C SER A 50 13.55 -5.32 -6.13
N THR A 51 12.34 -4.98 -5.67
CA THR A 51 11.10 -5.58 -6.17
C THR A 51 10.75 -5.11 -7.58
N ALA A 52 9.98 -5.90 -8.33
CA ALA A 52 9.38 -5.46 -9.59
C ALA A 52 8.27 -4.41 -9.37
N CYS A 53 7.56 -4.48 -8.25
CA CYS A 53 6.54 -3.51 -7.88
C CYS A 53 7.16 -2.12 -7.63
N ARG A 54 6.59 -1.10 -8.27
CA ARG A 54 7.03 0.30 -8.12
C ARG A 54 6.43 0.99 -6.90
N ILE A 55 5.27 0.54 -6.44
CA ILE A 55 4.60 1.06 -5.25
C ILE A 55 4.40 -0.13 -4.32
N LEU A 56 4.94 -0.01 -3.10
CA LEU A 56 4.83 -1.03 -2.07
C LEU A 56 3.88 -0.51 -1.00
N LEU A 57 2.72 -1.15 -0.93
CA LEU A 57 1.67 -0.89 0.04
C LEU A 57 1.63 -2.04 1.05
N ASP A 58 1.52 -1.69 2.33
CA ASP A 58 1.43 -2.63 3.43
C ASP A 58 0.01 -2.62 4.01
N ARG A 59 -0.77 -3.62 3.60
CA ARG A 59 -2.17 -3.79 4.05
C ARG A 59 -2.30 -4.18 5.54
N THR A 60 -1.19 -4.45 6.22
CA THR A 60 -1.19 -4.68 7.67
C THR A 60 -1.09 -3.37 8.47
N ILE A 61 -0.94 -2.23 7.79
CA ILE A 61 -1.06 -0.93 8.45
C ILE A 61 -2.48 -0.80 8.98
N GLU A 62 -2.58 -0.82 10.31
CA GLU A 62 -3.84 -0.59 11.02
C GLU A 62 -4.37 0.81 10.73
N ASP A 63 -5.70 0.90 10.67
CA ASP A 63 -6.38 2.18 10.63
C ASP A 63 -5.99 3.01 11.85
N PHE A 64 -5.72 4.30 11.62
CA PHE A 64 -5.33 5.25 12.66
C PHE A 64 -6.55 6.09 13.06
N GLU A 65 -6.80 6.24 14.37
CA GLU A 65 -7.95 6.99 14.92
C GLU A 65 -7.91 8.49 14.64
N GLY A 66 -6.77 9.02 14.15
CA GLY A 66 -6.57 10.44 13.97
C GLY A 66 -5.89 11.09 15.17
N ASP A 67 -5.30 12.25 14.94
CA ASP A 67 -4.82 13.16 15.99
C ASP A 67 -5.08 14.61 15.57
N ASP A 68 -4.62 15.58 16.39
CA ASP A 68 -4.76 17.01 16.12
C ASP A 68 -4.14 17.46 14.79
N ARG A 69 -3.24 16.64 14.20
CA ARG A 69 -2.52 16.94 12.97
C ARG A 69 -3.09 16.20 11.77
N VAL A 70 -3.47 14.94 11.92
CA VAL A 70 -3.87 14.05 10.84
C VAL A 70 -5.24 13.45 11.17
N ILE A 71 -6.24 13.79 10.37
CA ILE A 71 -7.58 13.22 10.47
C ILE A 71 -7.53 11.75 10.02
N ALA A 72 -8.25 10.88 10.74
CA ALA A 72 -8.42 9.48 10.36
C ALA A 72 -9.00 9.33 8.95
N PRO A 73 -8.58 8.30 8.18
CA PRO A 73 -9.29 7.93 6.96
C PRO A 73 -10.73 7.54 7.29
N THR A 74 -11.67 7.88 6.42
CA THR A 74 -13.07 7.47 6.59
C THR A 74 -13.15 5.94 6.52
N PRO A 75 -13.70 5.27 7.55
CA PRO A 75 -13.81 3.81 7.53
C PRO A 75 -14.62 3.32 6.34
N LEU A 76 -14.28 2.12 5.85
CA LEU A 76 -15.06 1.50 4.78
C LEU A 76 -16.50 1.25 5.25
N GLY A 77 -17.45 1.79 4.48
CA GLY A 77 -18.87 1.47 4.61
C GLY A 77 -19.18 0.03 4.18
N ARG A 78 -20.42 -0.41 4.37
CA ARG A 78 -20.85 -1.80 4.08
C ARG A 78 -20.41 -2.30 2.71
N LEU A 79 -20.74 -1.56 1.65
CA LEU A 79 -20.37 -1.93 0.28
C LEU A 79 -18.85 -1.95 0.08
N GLY A 80 -18.12 -1.00 0.68
CA GLY A 80 -16.66 -0.98 0.61
C GLY A 80 -16.03 -2.22 1.24
N ARG A 81 -16.56 -2.68 2.37
CA ARG A 81 -16.15 -3.93 3.01
C ARG A 81 -16.51 -5.17 2.18
N GLU A 82 -17.60 -5.14 1.43
CA GLU A 82 -17.99 -6.24 0.52
C GLU A 82 -17.13 -6.27 -0.76
N ILE A 83 -16.77 -5.11 -1.33
CA ILE A 83 -15.88 -4.99 -2.51
C ILE A 83 -14.44 -5.34 -2.17
N VAL A 84 -13.98 -4.92 -1.00
CA VAL A 84 -12.73 -5.40 -0.40
C VAL A 84 -13.00 -6.82 0.09
N LEU A 85 -13.28 -7.74 -0.85
CA LEU A 85 -13.31 -9.16 -0.54
C LEU A 85 -12.02 -9.45 0.22
N PRO A 86 -12.06 -10.27 1.29
CA PRO A 86 -10.84 -10.83 1.82
C PRO A 86 -10.13 -11.44 0.63
N ARG A 87 -8.96 -10.89 0.26
CA ARG A 87 -8.13 -11.33 -0.87
C ARG A 87 -8.51 -10.84 -2.28
N SER A 88 -9.31 -9.79 -2.48
CA SER A 88 -9.55 -9.23 -3.85
C SER A 88 -8.28 -8.76 -4.57
N TRP A 89 -7.19 -8.62 -3.83
CA TRP A 89 -5.85 -8.26 -4.30
C TRP A 89 -4.90 -9.44 -4.43
N GLU A 90 -5.28 -10.63 -3.95
CA GLU A 90 -4.55 -11.88 -4.18
C GLU A 90 -5.01 -12.47 -5.51
N TRP A 91 -4.94 -11.66 -6.57
CA TRP A 91 -4.89 -12.26 -7.89
C TRP A 91 -3.48 -12.79 -8.09
N ASP A 92 -3.35 -14.12 -8.01
CA ASP A 92 -2.11 -14.84 -8.35
C ASP A 92 -1.61 -14.46 -9.75
N GLU A 93 -2.52 -14.04 -10.63
CA GLU A 93 -2.23 -13.54 -11.96
C GLU A 93 -3.09 -12.29 -12.28
N PRO A 94 -2.49 -11.18 -12.74
CA PRO A 94 -3.24 -10.00 -13.17
C PRO A 94 -4.18 -10.36 -14.33
N ARG A 95 -5.46 -10.60 -14.07
CA ARG A 95 -6.47 -10.82 -15.12
C ARG A 95 -6.91 -9.50 -15.68
N ARG A 96 -6.92 -9.38 -17.01
CA ARG A 96 -7.58 -8.23 -17.63
C ARG A 96 -9.09 -8.47 -17.57
N PRO A 97 -9.91 -7.46 -17.27
CA PRO A 97 -11.36 -7.63 -17.28
C PRO A 97 -11.89 -8.22 -18.60
N ILE A 98 -11.22 -7.94 -19.72
CA ILE A 98 -11.58 -8.48 -21.03
C ILE A 98 -11.44 -10.00 -21.15
N ASP A 99 -10.51 -10.60 -20.41
CA ASP A 99 -10.28 -12.05 -20.46
C ASP A 99 -11.50 -12.82 -19.91
N ALA A 100 -12.19 -12.27 -18.90
CA ALA A 100 -13.44 -12.84 -18.37
C ALA A 100 -14.60 -12.77 -19.37
N TYR A 101 -14.69 -11.68 -20.15
CA TYR A 101 -15.70 -11.57 -21.22
C TYR A 101 -15.41 -12.54 -22.37
N GLN A 102 -14.13 -12.75 -22.71
CA GLN A 102 -13.73 -13.72 -23.73
C GLN A 102 -14.12 -15.15 -23.35
N GLU A 103 -13.96 -15.55 -22.08
CA GLU A 103 -14.42 -16.86 -21.59
C GLU A 103 -15.94 -17.01 -21.66
N LEU A 104 -16.69 -15.96 -21.31
CA LEU A 104 -18.16 -15.97 -21.40
C LEU A 104 -18.64 -16.16 -22.84
N ILE A 105 -18.01 -15.48 -23.79
CA ILE A 105 -18.37 -15.59 -25.21
C ILE A 105 -17.88 -16.92 -25.80
N GLY A 106 -16.65 -17.33 -25.46
CA GLY A 106 -16.04 -18.56 -25.94
C GLY A 106 -16.67 -19.84 -25.40
N SER A 107 -17.35 -19.79 -24.25
CA SER A 107 -18.11 -20.92 -23.70
C SER A 107 -19.52 -21.08 -24.29
N THR A 108 -19.95 -20.15 -25.15
CA THR A 108 -21.27 -20.16 -25.80
C THR A 108 -21.22 -20.67 -27.26
N LEU A 109 -20.03 -21.03 -27.76
CA LEU A 109 -19.81 -21.67 -29.08
C LEU A 109 -19.41 -23.13 -28.91
#